data_AF-A0A183GI34-F1
#
_entry.id   AF-A0A183GI34-F1
#
_cell.length_a   1.000
_cell.length_b   1.000
_cell.length_c   1.000
_cell.angle_alpha   90.00
_cell.angle_beta   90.00
_cell.angle_gamma   90.00
#
_symmetry.space_group_name_H-M   'P 1'
#
loop_
_entity.id
_entity.type
_entity.pdbx_description
1 polymer ?
#
loop_
_entity_poly.entity_id
_entity_poly.type
_entity_poly.pdbx_seq_one_letter_code
_entity_poly.pdbx_strand_id
1 'polypeptide(L)'
;MATLNVSGSPVTTSGDGITVSARFRVSIVSVEGFDDRLRKIVVAAEERLFHFFSAYAPQTGFSDQAKDEFRNLLDEKAAKLPLKDVIIVAGDLNGHVGAAKDGYSCHGGFGYGSRNPDGERTLEYAESHSLTTVNTVFRKRDSHHISY
;
A
#
# COMPACT_ATOMS: atom_id res chain seq x y z
N MET A 1 -14.89 7.69 -7.32
CA MET A 1 -13.77 6.80 -6.93
C MET A 1 -12.60 7.71 -6.59
N ALA A 2 -12.17 7.75 -5.33
CA ALA A 2 -11.13 8.67 -4.89
C ALA A 2 -9.77 8.11 -5.31
N THR A 3 -9.19 8.69 -6.36
CA THR A 3 -7.81 8.43 -6.77
C THR A 3 -6.91 9.36 -5.98
N LEU A 4 -6.01 8.81 -5.16
CA LEU A 4 -4.92 9.56 -4.53
C LEU A 4 -3.75 9.57 -5.53
N ASN A 5 -3.66 10.61 -6.37
CA ASN A 5 -2.53 10.82 -7.27
C ASN A 5 -1.44 11.62 -6.54
N VAL A 6 -0.20 11.12 -6.60
CA VAL A 6 0.98 11.70 -5.96
C VAL A 6 1.92 12.24 -7.05
N SER A 7 2.21 13.54 -7.02
CA SER A 7 3.28 14.17 -7.80
C SER A 7 3.78 15.40 -7.04
N GLY A 8 5.08 15.51 -6.77
CA GLY A 8 5.66 16.67 -6.11
C GLY A 8 7.08 16.99 -6.58
N SER A 9 7.38 18.29 -6.70
CA SER A 9 8.73 18.88 -6.72
C SER A 9 8.63 20.40 -6.48
N PRO A 10 9.70 21.10 -6.02
CA PRO A 10 11.05 20.62 -5.75
C PRO A 10 11.54 20.80 -4.29
N VAL A 11 12.59 20.04 -3.94
CA VAL A 11 13.46 20.15 -2.75
C VAL A 11 13.02 19.38 -1.49
N THR A 12 13.06 18.06 -1.58
CA THR A 12 13.77 17.17 -0.62
C THR A 12 14.31 15.97 -1.41
N THR A 13 15.49 15.48 -1.07
CA THR A 13 16.32 14.58 -1.90
C THR A 13 15.84 13.11 -1.95
N SER A 14 14.60 12.85 -1.55
CA SER A 14 13.96 11.53 -1.61
C SER A 14 12.47 11.72 -1.94
N GLY A 15 12.04 11.27 -3.12
CA GLY A 15 10.78 11.64 -3.79
C GLY A 15 9.47 11.11 -3.19
N ASP A 16 9.39 10.88 -1.88
CA ASP A 16 8.20 10.31 -1.22
C ASP A 16 7.54 11.32 -0.29
N GLY A 17 6.45 11.94 -0.77
CA GLY A 17 5.62 12.88 -0.01
C GLY A 17 4.17 12.40 0.08
N ILE A 18 3.60 12.43 1.29
CA ILE A 18 2.16 12.17 1.47
C ILE A 18 1.41 13.50 1.34
N THR A 19 0.51 13.59 0.36
CA THR A 19 -0.32 14.78 0.15
C THR A 19 -1.73 14.56 0.65
N VAL A 20 -2.19 15.40 1.57
CA VAL A 20 -3.54 15.35 2.13
C VAL A 20 -4.34 16.54 1.63
N SER A 21 -5.54 16.28 1.11
CA SER A 21 -6.46 17.35 0.70
C SER A 21 -6.76 18.27 1.88
N ALA A 22 -6.80 19.59 1.64
CA ALA A 22 -7.05 20.59 2.67
C ALA A 22 -8.30 20.30 3.54
N ARG A 23 -9.33 19.68 2.94
CA ARG A 23 -10.56 19.26 3.64
C ARG A 23 -10.33 18.26 4.76
N PHE A 24 -9.29 17.43 4.66
CA PHE A 24 -8.93 16.41 5.65
C PHE A 24 -7.83 16.86 6.60
N ARG A 25 -7.30 18.08 6.43
CA ARG A 25 -6.20 18.59 7.27
C ARG A 25 -6.57 18.61 8.75
N VAL A 26 -7.81 19.00 9.06
CA VAL A 26 -8.33 19.05 10.43
C VAL A 26 -8.60 17.66 11.02
N SER A 27 -8.62 16.63 10.17
CA SER A 27 -8.84 15.24 10.55
C SER A 27 -7.54 14.47 10.77
N ILE A 28 -6.38 15.06 10.46
CA ILE A 28 -5.08 14.42 10.69
C ILE A 28 -4.81 14.42 12.20
N VAL A 29 -4.62 13.22 12.75
CA VAL A 29 -4.29 13.00 14.16
C VAL A 29 -2.78 12.97 14.35
N SER A 30 -2.05 12.25 13.51
CA SER A 30 -0.60 12.14 13.57
C SER A 30 0.02 11.80 12.21
N VAL A 31 1.31 12.12 12.09
CA VAL A 31 2.19 11.69 11.00
C VAL A 31 3.43 11.08 11.65
N GLU A 32 3.75 9.85 11.29
CA GLU A 32 4.86 9.07 11.86
C GLU A 32 5.76 8.58 10.71
N GLY A 33 7.05 8.84 10.80
CA GLY A 33 8.06 8.23 9.93
C GLY A 33 8.74 7.08 10.66
N PHE A 34 8.85 5.92 10.03
CA PHE A 34 9.58 4.78 10.60
C PHE A 34 10.96 4.62 9.96
N ASP A 35 11.03 4.79 8.64
CA ASP A 35 12.27 4.90 7.88
C ASP A 35 12.02 5.70 6.58
N ASP A 36 12.96 5.63 5.64
CA ASP A 36 12.86 6.31 4.35
C ASP A 36 11.72 5.78 3.45
N ARG A 37 11.24 4.55 3.70
CA ARG A 37 10.35 3.77 2.84
C ARG A 37 8.97 3.52 3.44
N LEU A 38 8.82 3.67 4.75
CA LEU A 38 7.57 3.46 5.47
C LEU A 38 7.24 4.66 6.35
N ARG A 39 6.12 5.30 6.03
CA ARG A 39 5.51 6.38 6.81
C ARG A 39 4.05 6.05 7.08
N LYS A 40 3.47 6.61 8.14
CA LYS A 40 2.07 6.44 8.49
C LYS A 40 1.42 7.80 8.74
N ILE A 41 0.21 7.99 8.23
CA ILE A 41 -0.69 9.08 8.63
C ILE A 41 -1.92 8.48 9.30
N VAL A 42 -2.29 9.05 10.42
CA VAL A 42 -3.53 8.70 11.12
C VAL A 42 -4.56 9.78 10.84
N VAL A 43 -5.72 9.37 10.31
CA VAL A 43 -6.85 10.26 10.04
C VAL A 43 -8.03 9.80 10.88
N ALA A 44 -8.63 10.71 11.64
CA ALA A 44 -9.88 10.48 12.32
C ALA A 44 -11.05 10.77 11.37
N ALA A 45 -11.93 9.79 11.18
CA ALA A 45 -13.19 9.99 10.48
C ALA A 45 -14.30 9.26 11.23
N GLU A 46 -15.37 9.99 11.53
CA GLU A 46 -16.47 9.52 12.37
C GLU A 46 -15.94 9.03 13.74
N GLU A 47 -16.25 7.79 14.12
CA GLU A 47 -15.84 7.17 15.39
C GLU A 47 -14.62 6.23 15.23
N ARG A 48 -13.91 6.30 14.10
CA ARG A 48 -12.78 5.40 13.79
C ARG A 48 -11.52 6.16 13.39
N LEU A 49 -10.38 5.54 13.67
CA LEU A 49 -9.09 5.96 13.13
C LEU A 49 -8.75 5.13 11.90
N PHE A 50 -8.23 5.82 10.89
CA PHE A 50 -7.72 5.25 9.67
C PHE A 50 -6.21 5.43 9.66
N HIS A 51 -5.48 4.32 9.64
CA HIS A 51 -4.02 4.28 9.62
C HIS A 51 -3.58 4.02 8.18
N PHE A 52 -3.15 5.08 7.50
CA PHE A 52 -2.62 5.03 6.14
C PHE A 52 -1.12 4.85 6.19
N PHE A 53 -0.64 3.64 5.86
CA PHE A 53 0.76 3.39 5.61
C PHE A 53 1.09 3.77 4.17
N SER A 54 2.02 4.71 3.99
CA SER A 54 2.69 4.98 2.74
C SER A 54 3.95 4.11 2.69
N ALA A 55 3.98 3.17 1.77
CA ALA A 55 4.94 2.09 1.73
C ALA A 55 5.63 2.04 0.36
N TYR A 56 6.96 2.08 0.35
CA TYR A 56 7.80 1.93 -0.84
C TYR A 56 8.71 0.71 -0.66
N ALA A 57 8.25 -0.44 -1.17
CA ALA A 57 8.99 -1.69 -1.00
C ALA A 57 10.30 -1.69 -1.81
N PRO A 58 11.34 -2.44 -1.39
CA PRO A 58 12.51 -2.65 -2.22
C PRO A 58 12.17 -3.20 -3.61
N GLN A 59 12.85 -2.68 -4.64
CA GLN A 59 12.71 -3.17 -6.01
C GLN A 59 13.08 -4.66 -6.11
N THR A 60 12.59 -5.32 -7.16
CA THR A 60 12.79 -6.77 -7.38
C THR A 60 14.25 -7.21 -7.32
N GLY A 61 15.22 -6.35 -7.68
CA GLY A 61 16.66 -6.63 -7.64
C GLY A 61 17.37 -6.47 -6.28
N PHE A 62 16.67 -6.03 -5.23
CA PHE A 62 17.22 -6.02 -3.86
C PHE A 62 17.27 -7.42 -3.26
N SER A 63 18.13 -7.60 -2.24
CA SER A 63 18.24 -8.87 -1.51
C SER A 63 16.91 -9.23 -0.83
N ASP A 64 16.66 -10.53 -0.70
CA ASP A 64 15.48 -11.02 0.04
C ASP A 64 15.48 -10.53 1.49
N GLN A 65 16.67 -10.45 2.12
CA GLN A 65 16.81 -9.86 3.45
C GLN A 65 16.25 -8.43 3.54
N ALA A 66 16.56 -7.56 2.58
CA ALA A 66 16.05 -6.19 2.61
C ALA A 66 14.52 -6.13 2.41
N LYS A 67 13.96 -7.07 1.63
CA LYS A 67 12.51 -7.21 1.43
C LYS A 67 11.84 -7.71 2.71
N ASP A 68 12.45 -8.66 3.41
CA ASP A 68 11.96 -9.21 4.66
C ASP A 68 12.04 -8.18 5.80
N GLU A 69 13.12 -7.41 5.90
CA GLU A 69 13.25 -6.31 6.86
C GLU A 69 12.14 -5.27 6.70
N PHE A 70 11.85 -4.86 5.46
CA PHE A 70 10.74 -3.94 5.15
C PHE A 70 9.38 -4.52 5.57
N ARG A 71 9.12 -5.80 5.29
CA ARG A 71 7.87 -6.48 5.62
C ARG A 71 7.69 -6.63 7.13
N ASN A 72 8.74 -7.07 7.82
CA ASN A 72 8.75 -7.20 9.27
C ASN A 72 8.48 -5.86 9.95
N LEU A 73 9.03 -4.77 9.42
CA LEU A 73 8.75 -3.43 9.93
C LEU A 73 7.27 -3.08 9.74
N LEU A 74 6.70 -3.31 8.55
CA LEU A 74 5.28 -3.05 8.30
C LEU A 74 4.39 -3.88 9.25
N ASP A 75 4.69 -5.16 9.43
CA ASP A 75 3.97 -6.05 10.35
C ASP A 75 4.05 -5.59 11.79
N GLU A 76 5.25 -5.24 12.25
CA GLU A 76 5.47 -4.75 13.61
C GLU A 76 4.64 -3.48 13.89
N LYS A 77 4.52 -2.58 12.89
CA LYS A 77 3.72 -1.36 13.05
C LYS A 77 2.23 -1.61 12.92
N ALA A 78 1.80 -2.50 12.03
CA ALA A 78 0.39 -2.85 11.83
C ALA A 78 -0.17 -3.64 13.01
N ALA A 79 0.58 -4.59 13.56
CA ALA A 79 0.16 -5.45 14.68
C ALA A 79 -0.10 -4.68 15.98
N LYS A 80 0.47 -3.49 16.13
CA LYS A 80 0.27 -2.61 17.30
C LYS A 80 -1.05 -1.84 17.25
N LEU A 81 -1.76 -1.87 16.13
CA LEU A 81 -2.96 -1.07 15.94
C LEU A 81 -4.19 -1.76 16.52
N PRO A 82 -5.15 -1.00 17.11
CA PRO A 82 -6.39 -1.56 17.60
C PRO A 82 -7.20 -2.23 16.48
N LEU A 83 -7.77 -3.41 16.74
CA LEU A 83 -8.59 -4.15 15.77
C LEU A 83 -9.83 -3.38 15.26
N LYS A 84 -10.29 -2.38 16.01
CA LYS A 84 -11.44 -1.53 15.63
C LYS A 84 -11.07 -0.48 14.58
N ASP A 85 -9.78 -0.17 14.45
CA ASP A 85 -9.27 0.84 13.52
C ASP A 85 -9.07 0.22 12.14
N VAL A 86 -9.06 1.07 11.11
CA VAL A 86 -8.90 0.63 9.72
C VAL A 86 -7.45 0.81 9.30
N ILE A 87 -6.85 -0.25 8.75
CA ILE A 87 -5.48 -0.22 8.21
C ILE A 87 -5.56 -0.16 6.69
N ILE A 88 -4.84 0.80 6.10
CA ILE A 88 -4.73 0.94 4.65
C ILE A 88 -3.25 1.04 4.32
N VAL A 89 -2.74 0.08 3.56
CA VAL A 89 -1.38 0.12 3.01
C VAL A 89 -1.47 0.58 1.56
N ALA A 90 -0.79 1.68 1.25
CA ALA A 90 -0.77 2.29 -0.07
C ALA A 90 0.66 2.65 -0.46
N GLY A 91 0.94 2.65 -1.76
CA GLY A 91 2.25 2.96 -2.31
C GLY A 91 2.69 1.90 -3.32
N ASP A 92 3.99 1.85 -3.58
CA ASP A 92 4.58 0.93 -4.53
C ASP A 92 5.20 -0.25 -3.79
N LEU A 93 4.55 -1.40 -3.86
CA LEU A 93 5.04 -2.64 -3.25
C LEU A 93 5.98 -3.42 -4.19
N ASN A 94 6.26 -2.91 -5.40
CA ASN A 94 7.13 -3.52 -6.40
C ASN A 94 6.78 -4.99 -6.77
N GLY A 95 5.57 -5.43 -6.43
CA GLY A 95 5.03 -6.76 -6.71
C GLY A 95 3.92 -6.69 -7.76
N HIS A 96 3.99 -7.57 -8.76
CA HIS A 96 2.96 -7.71 -9.77
C HIS A 96 2.10 -8.94 -9.46
N VAL A 97 0.89 -8.71 -8.94
CA VAL A 97 -0.02 -9.78 -8.47
C VAL A 97 -0.67 -10.59 -9.60
N GLY A 98 -0.58 -10.12 -10.84
CA GLY A 98 -1.11 -10.80 -12.02
C GLY A 98 -2.63 -10.71 -12.16
N ALA A 99 -3.17 -11.28 -13.25
CA ALA A 99 -4.61 -11.32 -13.50
C ALA A 99 -5.34 -12.44 -12.76
N ALA A 100 -4.67 -13.58 -12.59
CA ALA A 100 -5.26 -14.78 -12.00
C ALA A 100 -5.39 -14.65 -10.48
N LYS A 101 -6.47 -15.21 -9.94
CA LYS A 101 -6.72 -15.26 -8.48
C LYS A 101 -5.94 -16.38 -7.80
N ASP A 102 -5.79 -17.52 -8.46
CA ASP A 102 -5.03 -18.70 -8.00
C ASP A 102 -5.32 -19.12 -6.54
N GLY A 103 -6.59 -19.02 -6.12
CA GLY A 103 -7.02 -19.42 -4.78
C GLY A 103 -6.95 -18.32 -3.71
N TYR A 104 -6.25 -17.21 -3.95
CA TYR A 104 -6.14 -16.09 -2.99
C TYR A 104 -7.46 -15.35 -2.80
N SER A 105 -8.08 -15.45 -1.62
CA SER A 105 -9.37 -14.82 -1.34
C SER A 105 -9.27 -13.29 -1.36
N CYS A 106 -8.12 -12.74 -0.99
CA CYS A 106 -7.79 -11.31 -1.01
C CYS A 106 -7.73 -10.68 -2.42
N HIS A 107 -7.60 -11.49 -3.48
CA HIS A 107 -7.49 -11.01 -4.85
C HIS A 107 -8.88 -10.93 -5.53
N GLY A 108 -9.26 -9.73 -6.00
CA GLY A 108 -10.60 -9.43 -6.50
C GLY A 108 -10.93 -9.94 -7.91
N GLY A 109 -9.95 -10.53 -8.62
CA GLY A 109 -10.16 -11.20 -9.91
C GLY A 109 -10.04 -10.31 -11.16
N PHE A 110 -9.75 -9.02 -10.98
CA PHE A 110 -9.56 -8.05 -12.07
C PHE A 110 -8.14 -7.50 -12.13
N GLY A 111 -7.14 -8.31 -11.77
CA GLY A 111 -5.74 -7.96 -11.98
C GLY A 111 -5.37 -7.95 -13.47
N TYR A 112 -4.12 -7.63 -13.77
CA TYR A 112 -3.58 -7.60 -15.13
C TYR A 112 -2.24 -8.31 -15.16
N GLY A 113 -1.81 -8.78 -16.32
CA GLY A 113 -0.47 -9.35 -16.55
C GLY A 113 -0.19 -10.68 -15.83
N SER A 114 1.07 -11.10 -15.90
CA SER A 114 1.58 -12.33 -15.29
C SER A 114 2.15 -12.05 -13.90
N ARG A 115 1.75 -12.84 -12.91
CA ARG A 115 2.25 -12.70 -11.54
C ARG A 115 3.77 -12.90 -11.47
N ASN A 116 4.47 -12.06 -10.72
CA ASN A 116 5.89 -12.21 -10.42
C ASN A 116 6.12 -12.67 -8.96
N PRO A 117 7.33 -13.12 -8.57
CA PRO A 117 7.59 -13.62 -7.21
C PRO A 117 7.27 -12.60 -6.12
N ASP A 118 7.58 -11.32 -6.32
CA ASP A 118 7.26 -10.27 -5.34
C ASP A 118 5.73 -10.07 -5.21
N GLY A 119 4.98 -10.21 -6.30
CA GLY A 119 3.52 -10.16 -6.32
C GLY A 119 2.86 -11.37 -5.66
N GLU A 120 3.42 -12.57 -5.82
CA GLU A 120 3.01 -13.75 -5.04
C GLU A 120 3.16 -13.47 -3.55
N ARG A 121 4.34 -13.02 -3.14
CA ARG A 121 4.62 -12.67 -1.76
C ARG A 121 3.69 -11.57 -1.24
N THR A 122 3.23 -10.64 -2.08
CA THR A 122 2.23 -9.61 -1.69
C THR A 122 0.85 -10.23 -1.44
N LEU A 123 0.45 -11.24 -2.21
CA LEU A 123 -0.81 -11.94 -2.01
C LEU A 123 -0.77 -12.83 -0.77
N GLU A 124 0.32 -13.55 -0.54
CA GLU A 124 0.53 -14.32 0.70
C GLU A 124 0.40 -13.42 1.94
N TYR A 125 1.00 -12.24 1.89
CA TYR A 125 0.91 -11.23 2.93
C TYR A 125 -0.52 -10.73 3.15
N ALA A 126 -1.22 -10.39 2.07
CA ALA A 126 -2.58 -9.89 2.16
C ALA A 126 -3.53 -10.97 2.71
N GLU A 127 -3.37 -12.22 2.28
CA GLU A 127 -4.16 -13.35 2.74
C GLU A 127 -3.96 -13.62 4.24
N SER A 128 -2.70 -13.65 4.71
CA SER A 128 -2.39 -13.93 6.12
C SER A 128 -2.90 -12.85 7.08
N HIS A 129 -3.04 -11.61 6.60
CA HIS A 129 -3.54 -10.48 7.37
C HIS A 129 -5.01 -10.14 7.10
N SER A 130 -5.74 -10.99 6.36
CA SER A 130 -7.14 -10.75 5.98
C SER A 130 -7.35 -9.38 5.28
N LEU A 131 -6.35 -8.94 4.52
CA LEU A 131 -6.39 -7.72 3.71
C LEU A 131 -7.00 -8.00 2.34
N THR A 132 -7.47 -6.94 1.69
CA THR A 132 -7.99 -7.02 0.31
C THR A 132 -7.09 -6.26 -0.63
N THR A 133 -6.68 -6.88 -1.74
CA THR A 133 -5.93 -6.22 -2.81
C THR A 133 -6.88 -5.35 -3.64
N VAL A 134 -7.13 -4.13 -3.19
CA VAL A 134 -8.11 -3.21 -3.82
C VAL A 134 -7.85 -2.93 -5.30
N ASN A 135 -6.60 -3.00 -5.75
CA ASN A 135 -6.23 -2.82 -7.16
C ASN A 135 -6.81 -3.89 -8.10
N THR A 136 -7.22 -5.04 -7.57
CA THR A 136 -7.74 -6.16 -8.36
C THR A 136 -9.23 -6.40 -8.15
N VAL A 137 -9.91 -5.54 -7.36
CA VAL A 137 -11.36 -5.64 -7.08
C VAL A 137 -12.20 -4.97 -8.18
N PHE A 138 -11.65 -3.99 -8.89
CA PHE A 138 -12.39 -3.24 -9.91
C PHE A 138 -11.85 -3.52 -11.30
N ARG A 139 -12.75 -3.85 -12.23
CA ARG A 139 -12.41 -3.93 -13.65
C ARG A 139 -12.05 -2.54 -14.18
N LYS A 140 -10.76 -2.32 -14.45
CA LYS A 140 -10.28 -1.13 -15.16
C LYS A 140 -10.50 -1.32 -16.67
N ARG A 141 -10.74 -0.24 -17.41
CA ARG A 141 -10.79 -0.26 -18.88
C ARG A 141 -9.41 -0.61 -19.44
N ASP A 142 -9.36 -1.32 -20.56
CA ASP A 142 -8.12 -1.76 -21.23
C ASP A 142 -7.12 -0.60 -21.43
N SER A 143 -7.62 0.61 -21.71
CA SER A 143 -6.83 1.84 -21.88
C SER A 143 -6.12 2.36 -20.62
N HIS A 144 -6.41 1.81 -19.43
CA HIS A 144 -5.83 2.25 -18.15
C HIS A 144 -4.85 1.23 -17.54
N HIS A 145 -4.49 0.18 -18.27
CA HIS A 145 -3.55 -0.86 -17.81
C HIS A 145 -2.11 -0.64 -18.27
N ILE A 146 -1.86 0.38 -19.09
CA ILE A 146 -0.55 0.67 -19.68
C ILE A 146 -0.13 2.08 -19.28
N SER A 147 0.94 2.19 -18.49
CA SER A 147 1.76 3.39 -18.41
C SER A 147 3.04 3.06 -19.17
N TYR A 148 3.33 3.82 -20.22
CA TYR A 148 4.56 3.70 -21.00
C TYR A 148 5.76 4.27 -20.22
#